data_AF-M3G883-F1
#
_entry.id   AF-M3G883-F1
#
_cell.length_a   1.000
_cell.length_b   1.000
_cell.length_c   1.000
_cell.angle_alpha   90.00
_cell.angle_beta   90.00
_cell.angle_gamma   90.00
#
_symmetry.space_group_name_H-M   'P 1'
#
loop_
_entity.id
_entity.type
_entity.pdbx_description
1 polymer ?
#
loop_
_entity_poly.entity_id
_entity_poly.type
_entity_poly.pdbx_seq_one_letter_code
_entity_poly.pdbx_strand_id
1 'polypeptide(L)'
;MNGDSKILYPPQAGETNYLVVVGTSDSLQAVGLGRRILMARNEFKGRIFRSSKGELYLGYFYSEEEAKEALEKIQPLNDPLFHSAKVRALKL
;
A
#
# COMPACT_ATOMS: atom_id res chain seq x y z
N MET A 1 14.49 -20.55 4.69
CA MET A 1 14.27 -19.85 3.41
C MET A 1 13.88 -18.43 3.75
N ASN A 2 14.80 -17.47 3.59
CA ASN A 2 14.50 -16.05 3.73
C ASN A 2 13.53 -15.67 2.62
N GLY A 3 12.25 -15.53 2.97
CA GLY A 3 11.23 -14.99 2.09
C GLY A 3 11.44 -13.48 1.96
N ASP A 4 12.50 -13.07 1.26
CA ASP A 4 12.58 -11.73 0.71
C ASP A 4 11.38 -11.58 -0.21
N SER A 5 10.31 -11.02 0.33
CA SER A 5 9.14 -10.60 -0.42
C SER A 5 9.61 -9.43 -1.27
N LYS A 6 10.33 -9.73 -2.35
CA LYS A 6 10.92 -8.75 -3.25
C LYS A 6 9.75 -7.94 -3.80
N ILE A 7 9.59 -6.71 -3.30
CA ILE A 7 8.59 -5.78 -3.81
C ILE A 7 8.84 -5.68 -5.30
N LEU A 8 7.84 -6.01 -6.11
CA LEU A 8 7.99 -6.06 -7.56
C LEU A 8 8.20 -4.66 -8.16
N TYR A 9 7.79 -3.64 -7.42
CA TYR A 9 7.87 -2.23 -7.78
C TYR A 9 8.62 -1.47 -6.67
N PRO A 10 9.96 -1.48 -6.68
CA PRO A 10 10.75 -0.78 -5.68
C PRO A 10 10.63 0.75 -5.84
N PRO A 11 11.00 1.53 -4.80
CA PRO A 11 11.06 2.97 -4.92
C PRO A 11 12.16 3.42 -5.90
N GLN A 12 11.96 4.58 -6.50
CA GLN A 12 12.97 5.30 -7.28
C GLN A 12 13.73 6.28 -6.38
N ALA A 13 15.05 6.09 -6.26
CA ALA A 13 15.91 6.98 -5.47
C ALA A 13 16.08 8.34 -6.15
N GLY A 14 16.10 9.43 -5.38
CA GLY A 14 16.22 10.80 -5.90
C GLY A 14 14.92 11.39 -6.48
N GLU A 15 13.92 10.54 -6.76
CA GLU A 15 12.60 10.92 -7.27
C GLU A 15 11.55 10.93 -6.15
N THR A 16 10.43 11.62 -6.42
CA THR A 16 9.26 11.54 -5.54
C THR A 16 8.49 10.26 -5.83
N ASN A 17 8.28 9.45 -4.80
CA ASN A 17 7.43 8.26 -4.85
C ASN A 17 6.14 8.55 -4.08
N TYR A 18 5.04 7.97 -4.50
CA TYR A 18 3.74 8.10 -3.84
C TYR A 18 3.31 6.75 -3.27
N LEU A 19 2.85 6.76 -2.03
CA LEU A 19 2.35 5.57 -1.33
C LEU A 19 0.86 5.75 -1.06
N VAL A 20 0.08 4.68 -1.19
CA VAL A 20 -1.25 4.63 -0.56
C VAL A 20 -1.09 4.03 0.84
N VAL A 21 -1.49 4.77 1.87
CA VAL A 21 -1.30 4.40 3.27
C VAL A 21 -2.64 4.15 3.93
N VAL A 22 -2.81 2.96 4.50
CA VAL A 22 -3.94 2.63 5.38
C VAL A 22 -3.45 2.68 6.82
N GLY A 23 -4.04 3.58 7.62
CA GLY A 23 -3.65 3.83 8.99
C GLY A 23 -4.05 2.67 9.91
N THR A 24 -3.06 1.95 10.42
CA THR A 24 -3.22 1.02 11.54
C THR A 24 -1.92 0.97 12.34
N SER A 25 -2.02 0.66 13.62
CA SER A 25 -0.90 0.41 14.52
C SER A 25 -0.68 -1.09 14.77
N ASP A 26 -1.57 -1.94 14.27
CA ASP A 26 -1.51 -3.39 14.45
C ASP A 26 -0.97 -4.09 13.19
N SER A 27 0.20 -4.68 13.34
CA SER A 27 0.89 -5.44 12.29
C SER A 27 0.08 -6.63 11.77
N LEU A 28 -0.76 -7.28 12.58
CA LEU A 28 -1.62 -8.37 12.15
C LEU A 28 -2.83 -7.85 11.36
N GLN A 29 -3.39 -6.72 11.79
CA GLN A 29 -4.45 -6.03 11.07
C GLN A 29 -3.97 -5.60 9.67
N ALA A 30 -2.76 -5.04 9.56
CA ALA A 30 -2.16 -4.69 8.28
C ALA A 30 -2.05 -5.90 7.32
N VAL A 31 -1.66 -7.08 7.82
CA VAL A 31 -1.65 -8.32 7.01
C VAL A 31 -3.06 -8.71 6.56
N GLY A 32 -4.05 -8.59 7.45
CA GLY A 32 -5.46 -8.84 7.12
C GLY A 32 -5.98 -7.93 6.01
N LEU A 33 -5.73 -6.63 6.14
CA LEU A 33 -6.10 -5.61 5.15
C LEU A 33 -5.41 -5.87 3.79
N GLY A 34 -4.12 -6.19 3.79
CA GLY A 34 -3.40 -6.54 2.57
C GLY A 34 -4.01 -7.75 1.85
N ARG A 35 -4.41 -8.79 2.58
CA ARG A 35 -5.11 -9.95 2.00
C ARG A 35 -6.45 -9.56 1.38
N ARG A 36 -7.25 -8.71 2.03
CA ARG A 36 -8.54 -8.24 1.50
C ARG A 36 -8.35 -7.45 0.20
N ILE A 37 -7.35 -6.57 0.13
CA ILE A 37 -7.01 -5.86 -1.11
C ILE A 37 -6.71 -6.87 -2.22
N LEU A 38 -5.83 -7.85 -1.98
CA LEU A 38 -5.45 -8.83 -3.01
C LEU A 38 -6.61 -9.73 -3.46
N MET A 39 -7.53 -10.05 -2.56
CA MET A 39 -8.74 -10.82 -2.91
C MET A 39 -9.68 -10.03 -3.83
N ALA A 40 -9.80 -8.72 -3.63
CA ALA A 40 -10.69 -7.86 -4.42
C ALA A 40 -10.03 -7.26 -5.67
N ARG A 41 -8.70 -7.11 -5.65
CA ARG A 41 -7.88 -6.34 -6.59
C ARG A 41 -6.49 -6.98 -6.72
N ASN A 42 -6.42 -8.09 -7.45
CA ASN A 42 -5.17 -8.86 -7.61
C ASN A 42 -4.09 -8.08 -8.41
N GLU A 43 -4.44 -6.99 -9.10
CA GLU A 43 -3.48 -6.11 -9.77
C GLU A 43 -2.45 -5.48 -8.80
N PHE A 44 -2.76 -5.44 -7.51
CA PHE A 44 -1.85 -4.91 -6.48
C PHE A 44 -0.87 -5.94 -5.94
N LYS A 45 -0.85 -7.17 -6.48
CA LYS A 45 0.10 -8.19 -6.09
C LYS A 45 1.55 -7.70 -6.29
N GLY A 46 2.36 -7.87 -5.26
CA GLY A 46 3.77 -7.44 -5.24
C GLY A 46 3.98 -5.94 -4.98
N ARG A 47 2.91 -5.18 -4.71
CA ARG A 47 2.98 -3.77 -4.27
C ARG A 47 2.74 -3.59 -2.77
N ILE A 48 2.15 -4.57 -2.09
CA ILE A 48 1.72 -4.41 -0.69
C ILE A 48 2.86 -4.79 0.27
N PHE A 49 3.12 -3.90 1.24
CA PHE A 49 4.07 -4.13 2.32
C PHE A 49 3.66 -3.35 3.57
N ARG A 50 4.32 -3.63 4.70
CA ARG A 50 4.00 -3.02 6.00
C ARG A 50 5.09 -2.05 6.41
N SER A 51 4.70 -0.97 7.08
CA SER A 51 5.64 -0.09 7.74
C SER A 51 6.07 -0.66 9.10
N SER A 52 7.21 -0.22 9.63
CA SER A 52 7.67 -0.59 10.97
C SER A 52 6.73 -0.11 12.09
N LYS A 53 5.83 0.84 11.79
CA LYS A 53 4.84 1.40 12.72
C LYS A 53 3.50 0.65 12.70
N GLY A 54 3.40 -0.42 11.90
CA GLY A 54 2.18 -1.20 11.74
C GLY A 54 1.26 -0.73 10.61
N GLU A 55 1.58 0.35 9.89
CA GLU A 55 0.75 0.81 8.76
C GLU A 55 0.81 -0.18 7.59
N LEU A 56 -0.26 -0.24 6.80
CA LEU A 56 -0.25 -0.92 5.50
C LEU A 56 0.09 0.08 4.41
N TYR A 57 1.14 -0.20 3.64
CA TYR A 57 1.47 0.53 2.43
C TYR A 57 1.09 -0.29 1.21
N LEU A 58 0.37 0.35 0.30
CA LEU A 58 0.08 -0.16 -1.02
C LEU A 58 0.97 0.59 -2.01
N GLY A 59 2.06 -0.07 -2.40
CA GLY A 59 2.90 0.24 -3.54
C GLY A 59 3.72 1.52 -3.44
N TYR A 60 4.82 1.54 -4.18
CA TYR A 60 5.39 2.78 -4.68
C TYR A 60 4.76 3.08 -6.04
N PHE A 61 4.18 4.26 -6.17
CA PHE A 61 3.69 4.83 -7.42
C PHE A 61 4.62 5.96 -7.84
N TYR A 62 4.81 6.13 -9.14
CA TYR A 62 5.77 7.09 -9.69
C TYR A 62 5.09 8.39 -10.13
N SER A 63 3.77 8.45 -10.01
CA SER A 63 2.95 9.66 -10.17
C SER A 63 1.91 9.74 -9.05
N GLU A 64 1.44 10.96 -8.77
CA GLU A 64 0.39 11.19 -7.80
C GLU A 64 -0.96 10.64 -8.30
N GLU A 65 -1.19 10.75 -9.61
CA GLU A 65 -2.37 10.28 -10.31
C GLU A 65 -2.54 8.77 -10.16
N GLU A 66 -1.51 7.96 -10.41
CA GLU A 66 -1.56 6.51 -10.21
C GLU A 66 -1.88 6.13 -8.76
N ALA A 67 -1.31 6.87 -7.80
CA ALA A 67 -1.59 6.64 -6.38
C ALA A 67 -3.04 7.00 -6.01
N LYS A 68 -3.61 8.05 -6.61
CA LYS A 68 -5.02 8.43 -6.43
C LYS A 68 -5.96 7.39 -7.03
N GLU A 69 -5.69 6.91 -8.25
CA GLU A 69 -6.48 5.82 -8.86
C GLU A 69 -6.45 4.55 -8.00
N ALA A 70 -5.29 4.22 -7.43
CA ALA A 70 -5.17 3.08 -6.52
C ALA A 70 -5.97 3.30 -5.22
N LEU A 71 -5.94 4.53 -4.68
CA LEU A 71 -6.73 4.91 -3.50
C LEU A 71 -8.24 4.75 -3.76
N GLU A 72 -8.74 5.29 -4.87
CA GLU A 72 -10.14 5.19 -5.28
C GLU A 72 -10.61 3.75 -5.44
N LYS A 73 -9.71 2.84 -5.86
CA LYS A 73 -10.02 1.41 -5.98
C LYS A 73 -10.13 0.69 -4.64
N ILE A 74 -9.40 1.12 -3.62
CA ILE A 74 -9.38 0.44 -2.31
C ILE A 74 -10.32 1.04 -1.29
N GLN A 75 -10.61 2.36 -1.35
CA GLN A 75 -11.54 3.02 -0.44
C GLN A 75 -12.93 2.35 -0.36
N PRO A 76 -13.58 1.93 -1.46
CA PRO A 76 -14.91 1.32 -1.39
C PRO A 76 -14.90 -0.16 -0.95
N LEU A 77 -13.74 -0.73 -0.61
CA LEU A 77 -13.68 -2.11 -0.10
C LEU A 77 -14.34 -2.20 1.28
N ASN A 78 -14.91 -3.36 1.59
CA ASN A 78 -15.69 -3.60 2.81
C ASN A 78 -14.79 -3.73 4.08
N ASP A 79 -14.10 -2.65 4.43
CA ASP A 79 -13.41 -2.43 5.71
C ASP A 79 -13.32 -0.93 6.01
N PRO A 80 -13.82 -0.45 7.17
CA PRO A 80 -13.81 0.97 7.51
C PRO A 80 -12.42 1.64 7.49
N LEU A 81 -11.35 0.86 7.70
CA LEU A 81 -9.99 1.41 7.70
C LEU A 81 -9.58 1.91 6.31
N PHE A 82 -10.11 1.34 5.23
CA PHE A 82 -9.83 1.80 3.88
C PHE A 82 -10.40 3.20 3.59
N HIS A 83 -11.49 3.61 4.24
CA HIS A 83 -12.03 4.97 4.09
C HIS A 83 -11.03 6.05 4.55
N SER A 84 -10.21 5.72 5.54
CA SER A 84 -9.16 6.60 6.07
C SER A 84 -7.85 6.56 5.28
N ALA A 85 -7.78 5.72 4.24
CA ALA A 85 -6.58 5.60 3.44
C ALA A 85 -6.27 6.92 2.72
N LYS A 86 -4.98 7.19 2.52
CA LYS A 86 -4.51 8.44 1.92
C LYS A 86 -3.25 8.26 1.09
N VAL A 87 -3.06 9.14 0.12
CA VAL A 87 -1.79 9.24 -0.60
C VAL A 87 -0.76 9.96 0.28
N ARG A 88 0.48 9.46 0.30
CA ARG A 88 1.64 10.06 0.97
C ARG A 88 2.78 10.16 -0.04
N ALA A 89 3.27 11.36 -0.27
CA ALA A 89 4.52 11.57 -1.01
C ALA A 89 5.72 11.20 -0.13
N LEU A 90 6.72 10.57 -0.74
CA LEU A 90 7.95 10.13 -0.11
C LEU A 90 9.11 10.36 -1.06
N LYS A 91 10.06 11.20 -0.64
CA LYS A 91 11.34 11.37 -1.32
C LYS A 91 12.40 10.58 -0.58
N LEU A 92 13.12 9.72 -1.30
CA LEU A 92 14.13 8.80 -0.78
C LEU A 92 15.54 9.20 -1.22
#